data_AF-A0A7Z9KS36-F1
#
_entry.id   AF-A0A7Z9KS36-F1
#
_cell.length_a   1.000
_cell.length_b   1.000
_cell.length_c   1.000
_cell.angle_alpha   90.00
_cell.angle_beta   90.00
_cell.angle_gamma   90.00
#
_symmetry.space_group_name_H-M   'P 1'
#
loop_
_entity.id
_entity.type
_entity.pdbx_description
1 polymer ?
#
loop_
_entity_poly.entity_id
_entity_poly.type
_entity_poly.pdbx_seq_one_letter_code
_entity_poly.pdbx_strand_id
1 'polypeptide(L)'
;TNINGRVKGTITSKKAEIKILTIRDAHSGISLTEKPHIDFIAGKLSQSQSLITASSPIVADGKAKSLVTITLMDQFVNPISDEEAKINVSGSNNEVMQSTALTDSYGKTVAQITSTKAETKYITADVRGVPLVATAKVEFLPTFLDTTTVTLDPDTLPADGVSTSVVVVSVIDTFGNRIDSHKPTLKVTDGTVSEAQFQPDEGVWLAMYTAGRVPGSNVVSALIDNVVQTSMTITLTKPDQTSQRINSTSTLPASGVTNDVIVFQLVGTSGGKATVSINGIDG
;
A
#
# COMPACT_ATOMS: atom_id res chain seq x y z
N THR A 1 29.59 -39.84 51.71
CA THR A 1 28.89 -39.05 52.75
C THR A 1 29.91 -38.67 53.82
N ASN A 2 29.72 -37.55 54.53
CA ASN A 2 30.54 -37.21 55.69
C ASN A 2 30.09 -38.00 56.93
N ILE A 3 30.76 -37.81 58.07
CA ILE A 3 30.45 -38.49 59.34
C ILE A 3 29.00 -38.28 59.84
N ASN A 4 28.30 -37.27 59.31
CA ASN A 4 26.89 -36.97 59.58
C ASN A 4 25.93 -37.45 58.48
N GLY A 5 26.38 -38.34 57.58
CA GLY A 5 25.55 -38.88 56.49
C GLY A 5 25.27 -37.90 55.33
N ARG A 6 25.93 -36.74 55.25
CA ARG A 6 25.67 -35.74 54.20
C ARG A 6 26.57 -35.94 52.98
N VAL A 7 26.01 -35.81 51.78
CA VAL A 7 26.76 -35.72 50.53
C VAL A 7 26.46 -34.37 49.89
N LYS A 8 27.48 -33.75 49.27
CA LYS A 8 27.34 -32.52 48.50
C LYS A 8 27.89 -32.75 47.10
N GLY A 9 27.21 -32.19 46.12
CA GLY A 9 27.62 -32.16 44.73
C GLY A 9 27.01 -30.94 44.04
N THR A 10 27.57 -30.55 42.92
CA THR A 10 27.08 -29.45 42.09
C THR A 10 26.49 -30.02 40.81
N ILE A 11 25.32 -29.54 40.43
CA ILE A 11 24.66 -29.87 39.17
C ILE A 11 24.42 -28.56 38.44
N THR A 12 24.82 -28.50 37.18
CA THR A 12 24.57 -27.34 36.30
C THR A 12 23.88 -27.82 35.03
N SER A 13 23.02 -26.98 34.48
CA SER A 13 22.35 -27.20 33.19
C SER A 13 22.33 -25.88 32.43
N LYS A 14 22.42 -25.97 31.10
CA LYS A 14 22.12 -24.85 30.19
C LYS A 14 20.70 -24.91 29.64
N LYS A 15 19.99 -26.01 29.90
CA LYS A 15 18.61 -26.23 29.45
C LYS A 15 17.66 -26.01 30.62
N ALA A 16 16.62 -25.21 30.38
CA ALA A 16 15.52 -25.04 31.33
C ALA A 16 14.60 -26.25 31.27
N GLU A 17 14.49 -26.99 32.37
CA GLU A 17 13.64 -28.18 32.51
C GLU A 17 13.66 -28.70 33.96
N ILE A 18 12.60 -29.43 34.31
CA ILE A 18 12.55 -30.18 35.57
C ILE A 18 13.42 -31.44 35.44
N LYS A 19 14.36 -31.62 36.36
CA LYS A 19 15.18 -32.83 36.51
C LYS A 19 14.84 -33.56 37.79
N ILE A 20 14.38 -34.80 37.66
CA ILE A 20 14.15 -35.70 38.79
C ILE A 20 15.47 -36.39 39.17
N LEU A 21 15.85 -36.30 40.43
CA LEU A 21 17.06 -36.91 40.96
C LEU A 21 16.79 -38.34 41.40
N THR A 22 17.70 -39.25 41.06
CA THR A 22 17.76 -40.59 41.64
C THR A 22 19.04 -40.69 42.45
N ILE A 23 18.89 -40.88 43.76
CA ILE A 23 20.02 -41.06 44.67
C ILE A 23 20.16 -42.55 44.93
N ARG A 24 21.33 -43.11 44.59
CA ARG A 24 21.64 -44.53 44.77
C ARG A 24 22.83 -44.67 45.71
N ASP A 25 22.69 -45.54 46.70
CA ASP A 25 23.83 -45.97 47.51
C ASP A 25 24.76 -46.83 46.64
N ALA A 26 26.02 -46.41 46.51
CA ALA A 26 26.97 -47.04 45.60
C ALA A 26 27.39 -48.45 46.02
N HIS A 27 27.26 -48.81 47.30
CA HIS A 27 27.69 -50.10 47.84
C HIS A 27 26.58 -51.15 47.78
N SER A 28 25.39 -50.80 48.27
CA SER A 28 24.22 -51.68 48.30
C SER A 28 23.44 -51.68 46.98
N GLY A 29 23.61 -50.64 46.16
CA GLY A 29 22.83 -50.43 44.94
C GLY A 29 21.36 -50.06 45.19
N ILE A 30 20.98 -49.77 46.42
CA ILE A 30 19.63 -49.35 46.77
C ILE A 30 19.44 -47.87 46.41
N SER A 31 18.34 -47.54 45.74
CA SER A 31 17.95 -46.15 45.51
C SER A 31 17.04 -45.65 46.62
N LEU A 32 17.15 -44.36 46.95
CA LEU A 32 16.18 -43.71 47.82
C LEU A 32 14.79 -43.75 47.16
N THR A 33 13.76 -44.00 47.97
CA THR A 33 12.36 -43.95 47.54
C THR A 33 11.96 -42.54 47.12
N GLU A 34 12.42 -41.54 47.90
CA GLU A 34 12.21 -40.13 47.61
C GLU A 34 12.98 -39.69 46.37
N LYS A 35 12.28 -39.04 45.44
CA LYS A 35 12.82 -38.52 44.19
C LYS A 35 12.68 -37.00 44.15
N PRO A 36 13.57 -36.26 44.84
CA PRO A 36 13.56 -34.81 44.76
C PRO A 36 13.79 -34.37 43.30
N HIS A 37 13.30 -33.19 42.94
CA HIS A 37 13.56 -32.60 41.64
C HIS A 37 14.31 -31.27 41.78
N ILE A 38 14.98 -30.89 40.70
CA ILE A 38 15.57 -29.57 40.50
C ILE A 38 14.85 -28.95 39.32
N ASP A 39 14.36 -27.73 39.49
CA ASP A 39 13.85 -26.94 38.39
C ASP A 39 14.97 -26.02 37.85
N PHE A 40 15.42 -26.29 36.63
CA PHE A 40 16.29 -25.36 35.92
C PHE A 40 15.40 -24.38 35.17
N ILE A 41 15.42 -23.12 35.57
CA ILE A 41 14.68 -22.04 34.92
C ILE A 41 15.53 -21.38 33.82
N ALA A 42 14.86 -20.69 32.90
CA ALA A 42 15.54 -19.92 31.87
C ALA A 42 16.40 -18.79 32.47
N GLY A 43 17.49 -18.45 31.77
CA GLY A 43 18.37 -17.35 32.14
C GLY A 43 17.80 -15.98 31.80
N LYS A 44 18.66 -14.96 31.83
CA LYS A 44 18.30 -13.59 31.43
C LYS A 44 17.83 -13.55 29.97
N LEU A 45 16.86 -12.69 29.70
CA LEU A 45 16.37 -12.36 28.36
C LEU A 45 17.53 -12.09 27.40
N SER A 46 17.50 -12.76 26.25
CA SER A 46 18.36 -12.49 25.12
C SER A 46 17.56 -11.77 24.03
N GLN A 47 17.85 -10.49 23.83
CA GLN A 47 17.15 -9.64 22.86
C GLN A 47 17.30 -10.15 21.42
N SER A 48 18.41 -10.82 21.11
CA SER A 48 18.74 -11.34 19.78
C SER A 48 18.25 -12.76 19.52
N GLN A 49 17.95 -13.54 20.57
CA GLN A 49 17.34 -14.88 20.44
C GLN A 49 15.81 -14.83 20.49
N SER A 50 15.25 -13.75 21.04
CA SER A 50 13.81 -13.54 21.08
C SER A 50 13.27 -13.14 19.71
N LEU A 51 11.99 -13.46 19.44
CA LEU A 51 11.36 -13.28 18.12
C LEU A 51 10.04 -12.53 18.23
N ILE A 52 9.71 -11.77 17.19
CA ILE A 52 8.39 -11.20 16.96
C ILE A 52 7.91 -11.64 15.58
N THR A 53 6.70 -12.16 15.48
CA THR A 53 6.03 -12.47 14.21
C THR A 53 4.66 -11.82 14.17
N ALA A 54 4.18 -11.44 12.99
CA ALA A 54 2.85 -10.86 12.81
C ALA A 54 2.19 -11.37 11.53
N SER A 55 0.86 -11.50 11.53
CA SER A 55 0.11 -11.85 10.31
C SER A 55 -0.01 -10.65 9.37
N SER A 56 0.21 -10.89 8.07
CA SER A 56 0.26 -9.86 7.02
C SER A 56 -0.01 -10.50 5.64
N PRO A 57 -0.60 -9.79 4.66
CA PRO A 57 -1.20 -8.46 4.75
C PRO A 57 -2.54 -8.46 5.49
N ILE A 58 -3.02 -7.29 5.91
CA ILE A 58 -4.30 -7.08 6.60
C ILE A 58 -5.03 -5.88 5.98
N VAL A 59 -6.36 -5.89 5.94
CA VAL A 59 -7.15 -4.73 5.46
C VAL A 59 -7.21 -3.64 6.54
N ALA A 60 -7.04 -2.39 6.14
CA ALA A 60 -7.08 -1.21 7.01
C ALA A 60 -8.52 -0.72 7.28
N ASP A 61 -9.40 -1.60 7.75
CA ASP A 61 -10.82 -1.27 8.04
C ASP A 61 -11.09 -0.97 9.53
N GLY A 62 -10.04 -0.92 10.36
CA GLY A 62 -10.12 -0.77 11.81
C GLY A 62 -10.65 -2.01 12.56
N LYS A 63 -10.97 -3.11 11.86
CA LYS A 63 -11.58 -4.32 12.43
C LYS A 63 -10.73 -5.56 12.21
N ALA A 64 -10.17 -5.72 11.02
CA ALA A 64 -9.28 -6.81 10.66
C ALA A 64 -8.00 -6.74 11.51
N LYS A 65 -7.66 -7.87 12.13
CA LYS A 65 -6.64 -7.92 13.17
C LYS A 65 -5.39 -8.62 12.65
N SER A 66 -4.24 -7.97 12.80
CA SER A 66 -2.96 -8.66 12.76
C SER A 66 -2.70 -9.32 14.11
N LEU A 67 -2.48 -10.65 14.12
CA LEU A 67 -2.05 -11.37 15.31
C LEU A 67 -0.53 -11.29 15.41
N VAL A 68 -0.04 -10.68 16.47
CA VAL A 68 1.37 -10.62 16.82
C VAL A 68 1.68 -11.69 17.85
N THR A 69 2.74 -12.46 17.64
CA THR A 69 3.29 -13.41 18.60
C THR A 69 4.71 -13.01 18.96
N ILE A 70 4.97 -12.89 20.26
CA ILE A 70 6.27 -12.58 20.82
C ILE A 70 6.77 -13.84 21.49
N THR A 71 7.99 -14.28 21.17
CA THR A 71 8.63 -15.43 21.80
C THR A 71 9.89 -14.97 22.52
N LEU A 72 9.92 -15.10 23.84
CA LEU A 72 11.04 -14.70 24.69
C LEU A 72 11.98 -15.87 24.97
N MET A 73 13.26 -15.66 24.72
CA MET A 73 14.31 -16.67 24.86
C MET A 73 15.51 -16.12 25.62
N ASP A 74 16.22 -16.98 26.35
CA ASP A 74 17.54 -16.67 26.90
C ASP A 74 18.67 -16.92 25.88
N GLN A 75 19.93 -16.70 26.27
CA GLN A 75 21.09 -16.90 25.39
C GLN A 75 21.34 -18.37 24.99
N PHE A 76 20.70 -19.32 25.67
CA PHE A 76 20.80 -20.75 25.41
C PHE A 76 19.54 -21.30 24.72
N VAL A 77 18.66 -20.43 24.24
CA VAL A 77 17.40 -20.77 23.54
C VAL A 77 16.42 -21.51 24.48
N ASN A 78 16.41 -21.16 25.76
CA ASN A 78 15.36 -21.58 26.68
C ASN A 78 14.20 -20.58 26.67
N PRO A 79 12.95 -21.05 26.61
CA PRO A 79 11.78 -20.18 26.69
C PRO A 79 11.65 -19.52 28.05
N ILE A 80 11.33 -18.22 28.07
CA ILE A 80 11.13 -17.46 29.31
C ILE A 80 9.62 -17.30 29.54
N SER A 81 9.07 -18.03 30.52
CA SER A 81 7.67 -17.91 30.95
C SER A 81 7.46 -16.78 31.95
N ASP A 82 6.20 -16.43 32.19
CA ASP A 82 5.74 -15.51 33.24
C ASP A 82 6.31 -14.09 33.13
N GLU A 83 6.60 -13.66 31.91
CA GLU A 83 7.08 -12.32 31.58
C GLU A 83 6.06 -11.52 30.78
N GLU A 84 6.01 -10.21 31.03
CA GLU A 84 5.18 -9.27 30.27
C GLU A 84 6.01 -8.67 29.12
N ALA A 85 5.48 -8.72 27.90
CA ALA A 85 6.06 -8.06 26.74
C ALA A 85 5.05 -7.08 26.15
N LYS A 86 5.44 -5.83 25.91
CA LYS A 86 4.61 -4.77 25.32
C LYS A 86 5.07 -4.43 23.92
N ILE A 87 4.13 -4.37 22.98
CA ILE A 87 4.47 -3.98 21.61
C ILE A 87 4.31 -2.48 21.38
N ASN A 88 5.09 -1.97 20.44
CA ASN A 88 4.88 -0.66 19.83
C ASN A 88 4.71 -0.86 18.31
N VAL A 89 3.87 -0.03 17.69
CA VAL A 89 3.57 -0.11 16.26
C VAL A 89 3.85 1.26 15.63
N SER A 90 4.65 1.28 14.55
CA SER A 90 4.96 2.51 13.83
C SER A 90 3.76 3.06 13.06
N GLY A 91 3.88 4.31 12.60
CA GLY A 91 2.85 4.96 11.78
C GLY A 91 1.70 5.54 12.61
N SER A 92 0.53 5.67 12.01
CA SER A 92 -0.63 6.33 12.62
C SER A 92 -1.92 5.52 12.49
N ASN A 93 -2.95 5.90 13.24
CA ASN A 93 -4.27 5.25 13.24
C ASN A 93 -4.20 3.76 13.58
N ASN A 94 -3.40 3.42 14.59
CA ASN A 94 -3.25 2.07 15.10
C ASN A 94 -4.08 1.91 16.38
N GLU A 95 -4.73 0.77 16.53
CA GLU A 95 -5.22 0.31 17.83
C GLU A 95 -4.47 -0.96 18.19
N VAL A 96 -3.95 -1.01 19.43
CA VAL A 96 -3.19 -2.13 19.95
C VAL A 96 -3.95 -2.74 21.12
N MET A 97 -4.34 -3.99 20.96
CA MET A 97 -4.92 -4.79 22.04
C MET A 97 -3.85 -5.76 22.54
N GLN A 98 -3.17 -5.36 23.61
CA GLN A 98 -2.18 -6.17 24.32
C GLN A 98 -2.87 -7.30 25.09
N SER A 99 -2.32 -8.52 25.03
CA SER A 99 -2.76 -9.59 25.92
C SER A 99 -2.39 -9.24 27.36
N THR A 100 -3.29 -9.54 28.30
CA THR A 100 -3.00 -9.49 29.74
C THR A 100 -2.30 -10.76 30.23
N ALA A 101 -2.24 -11.81 29.40
CA ALA A 101 -1.50 -13.02 29.73
C ALA A 101 0.01 -12.81 29.58
N LEU A 102 0.75 -13.23 30.59
CA LEU A 102 2.22 -13.32 30.55
C LEU A 102 2.65 -14.41 29.56
N THR A 103 3.95 -14.50 29.28
CA THR A 103 4.48 -15.56 28.43
C THR A 103 4.20 -16.95 28.99
N ASP A 104 3.77 -17.87 28.13
CA ASP A 104 3.49 -19.25 28.49
C ASP A 104 4.78 -20.08 28.70
N SER A 105 4.65 -21.39 28.94
CA SER A 105 5.79 -22.32 29.10
C SER A 105 6.69 -22.43 27.85
N TYR A 106 6.25 -21.94 26.69
CA TYR A 106 7.03 -21.84 25.46
C TYR A 106 7.58 -20.43 25.23
N GLY A 107 7.46 -19.55 26.23
CA GLY A 107 7.93 -18.18 26.19
C GLY A 107 7.06 -17.27 25.31
N LYS A 108 5.81 -17.66 25.03
CA LYS A 108 4.96 -16.95 24.07
C LYS A 108 3.89 -16.10 24.74
N THR A 109 3.76 -14.86 24.26
CA THR A 109 2.57 -14.04 24.48
C THR A 109 2.15 -13.39 23.15
N VAL A 110 0.94 -12.84 23.10
CA VAL A 110 0.33 -12.32 21.89
C VAL A 110 -0.20 -10.91 22.06
N ALA A 111 -0.34 -10.21 20.93
CA ALA A 111 -1.08 -8.95 20.84
C ALA A 111 -1.88 -8.93 19.54
N GLN A 112 -2.89 -8.07 19.46
CA GLN A 112 -3.62 -7.81 18.23
C GLN A 112 -3.48 -6.35 17.83
N ILE A 113 -3.30 -6.11 16.54
CA ILE A 113 -3.22 -4.76 15.96
C ILE A 113 -4.31 -4.61 14.92
N THR A 114 -5.04 -3.49 14.97
CA THR A 114 -5.87 -3.02 13.86
C THR A 114 -5.38 -1.65 13.40
N SER A 115 -5.75 -1.26 12.18
CA SER A 115 -5.53 0.09 11.69
C SER A 115 -6.60 0.50 10.69
N THR A 116 -6.85 1.81 10.58
CA THR A 116 -7.63 2.41 9.48
C THR A 116 -6.76 3.07 8.42
N LYS A 117 -5.43 3.02 8.56
CA LYS A 117 -4.49 3.60 7.60
C LYS A 117 -3.76 2.50 6.83
N ALA A 118 -3.90 2.52 5.51
CA ALA A 118 -3.12 1.66 4.63
C ALA A 118 -1.67 2.15 4.58
N GLU A 119 -0.76 1.36 5.14
CA GLU A 119 0.68 1.59 5.11
C GLU A 119 1.41 0.34 5.60
N THR A 120 2.70 0.23 5.28
CA THR A 120 3.58 -0.71 5.97
C THR A 120 3.87 -0.22 7.38
N LYS A 121 3.66 -1.07 8.39
CA LYS A 121 3.96 -0.81 9.79
C LYS A 121 4.98 -1.80 10.32
N TYR A 122 5.82 -1.31 11.23
CA TYR A 122 6.83 -2.07 11.94
C TYR A 122 6.43 -2.22 13.40
N ILE A 123 6.63 -3.42 13.92
CA ILE A 123 6.29 -3.80 15.29
C ILE A 123 7.60 -4.06 16.03
N THR A 124 7.74 -3.42 17.18
CA THR A 124 8.81 -3.69 18.15
C THR A 124 8.18 -4.19 19.45
N ALA A 125 8.98 -4.77 20.33
CA ALA A 125 8.54 -5.15 21.67
C ALA A 125 9.55 -4.71 22.73
N ASP A 126 9.02 -4.38 23.90
CA ASP A 126 9.75 -4.06 25.12
C ASP A 126 9.34 -5.05 26.22
N VAL A 127 10.34 -5.59 26.93
CA VAL A 127 10.14 -6.52 28.04
C VAL A 127 10.71 -5.86 29.29
N ARG A 128 9.84 -5.27 30.12
CA ARG A 128 10.20 -4.57 31.37
C ARG A 128 11.32 -3.51 31.19
N GLY A 129 11.24 -2.70 30.14
CA GLY A 129 12.23 -1.66 29.81
C GLY A 129 13.44 -2.16 29.02
N VAL A 130 13.42 -3.42 28.57
CA VAL A 130 14.43 -4.00 27.69
C VAL A 130 13.83 -4.18 26.29
N PRO A 131 14.21 -3.35 25.30
CA PRO A 131 13.73 -3.53 23.93
C PRO A 131 14.31 -4.79 23.30
N LEU A 132 13.50 -5.51 22.53
CA LEU A 132 13.99 -6.59 21.68
C LEU A 132 14.66 -6.03 20.43
N VAL A 133 15.61 -6.79 19.86
CA VAL A 133 16.21 -6.48 18.56
C VAL A 133 15.28 -6.91 17.42
N ALA A 134 14.52 -7.99 17.63
CA ALA A 134 13.57 -8.48 16.64
C ALA A 134 12.46 -7.46 16.35
N THR A 135 12.09 -7.37 15.08
CA THR A 135 10.95 -6.58 14.61
C THR A 135 10.08 -7.44 13.69
N ALA A 136 8.79 -7.10 13.59
CA ALA A 136 7.90 -7.68 12.60
C ALA A 136 7.34 -6.59 11.68
N LYS A 137 7.01 -6.95 10.43
CA LYS A 137 6.38 -6.08 9.45
C LYS A 137 4.93 -6.52 9.23
N VAL A 138 4.01 -5.56 9.17
CA VAL A 138 2.62 -5.77 8.74
C VAL A 138 2.30 -4.76 7.64
N GLU A 139 1.81 -5.25 6.52
CA GLU A 139 1.28 -4.42 5.45
C GLU A 139 -0.24 -4.27 5.62
N PHE A 140 -0.67 -3.05 5.96
CA PHE A 140 -2.08 -2.69 5.94
C PHE A 140 -2.45 -2.18 4.55
N LEU A 141 -3.41 -2.85 3.91
CA LEU A 141 -3.92 -2.52 2.58
C LEU A 141 -5.21 -1.69 2.70
N PRO A 142 -5.53 -0.83 1.72
CA PRO A 142 -6.81 -0.12 1.72
C PRO A 142 -7.98 -1.10 1.64
N THR A 143 -9.18 -0.64 2.02
CA THR A 143 -10.38 -1.48 1.88
C THR A 143 -10.80 -1.64 0.41
N PHE A 144 -11.67 -2.62 0.15
CA PHE A 144 -12.20 -2.88 -1.19
C PHE A 144 -13.31 -1.90 -1.61
N LEU A 145 -13.88 -1.14 -0.67
CA LEU A 145 -14.89 -0.13 -0.99
C LEU A 145 -14.19 1.12 -1.48
N ASP A 146 -14.35 1.43 -2.75
CA ASP A 146 -13.75 2.59 -3.37
C ASP A 146 -14.75 3.76 -3.51
N THR A 147 -14.20 4.96 -3.45
CA THR A 147 -14.82 6.20 -3.86
C THR A 147 -13.92 6.78 -4.94
N THR A 148 -14.41 6.77 -6.17
CA THR A 148 -13.69 7.34 -7.32
C THR A 148 -14.14 8.79 -7.52
N THR A 149 -13.18 9.70 -7.62
CA THR A 149 -13.42 11.10 -8.00
C THR A 149 -12.76 11.40 -9.35
N VAL A 150 -13.35 12.33 -10.11
CA VAL A 150 -12.82 12.81 -11.39
C VAL A 150 -12.89 14.33 -11.37
N THR A 151 -11.77 14.98 -11.71
CA THR A 151 -11.72 16.41 -11.96
C THR A 151 -11.12 16.71 -13.34
N LEU A 152 -11.49 17.86 -13.89
CA LEU A 152 -11.06 18.33 -15.20
C LEU A 152 -10.46 19.73 -15.03
N ASP A 153 -9.28 19.96 -15.60
CA ASP A 153 -8.69 21.29 -15.62
C ASP A 153 -8.03 21.59 -16.99
N PRO A 154 -8.58 22.51 -17.78
CA PRO A 154 -9.85 23.24 -17.57
C PRO A 154 -11.07 22.35 -17.84
N ASP A 155 -12.24 22.73 -17.30
CA ASP A 155 -13.53 22.05 -17.55
C ASP A 155 -14.29 22.59 -18.78
N THR A 156 -13.71 23.58 -19.45
CA THR A 156 -14.30 24.26 -20.61
C THR A 156 -13.23 24.47 -21.67
N LEU A 157 -13.50 24.02 -22.89
CA LEU A 157 -12.56 24.06 -24.02
C LEU A 157 -13.25 24.48 -25.31
N PRO A 158 -12.57 25.09 -26.29
CA PRO A 158 -13.11 25.19 -27.63
C PRO A 158 -13.20 23.81 -28.31
N ALA A 159 -14.27 23.56 -29.06
CA ALA A 159 -14.48 22.34 -29.85
C ALA A 159 -13.61 22.32 -31.13
N ASP A 160 -12.30 22.47 -30.97
CA ASP A 160 -11.35 22.67 -32.05
C ASP A 160 -10.66 21.35 -32.49
N GLY A 161 -10.84 20.25 -31.76
CA GLY A 161 -10.17 18.99 -32.06
C GLY A 161 -8.72 18.90 -31.55
N VAL A 162 -8.21 19.90 -30.84
CA VAL A 162 -6.80 19.97 -30.40
C VAL A 162 -6.61 20.50 -28.98
N SER A 163 -7.55 21.28 -28.46
CA SER A 163 -7.54 21.79 -27.11
C SER A 163 -7.68 20.65 -26.11
N THR A 164 -6.96 20.75 -25.00
CA THR A 164 -6.83 19.66 -24.04
C THR A 164 -7.18 20.05 -22.62
N SER A 165 -7.69 19.09 -21.86
CA SER A 165 -7.93 19.18 -20.41
C SER A 165 -7.22 18.03 -19.71
N VAL A 166 -6.62 18.31 -18.57
CA VAL A 166 -6.06 17.28 -17.70
C VAL A 166 -7.21 16.64 -16.92
N VAL A 167 -7.36 15.33 -17.06
CA VAL A 167 -8.27 14.51 -16.28
C VAL A 167 -7.50 13.93 -15.11
N VAL A 168 -7.91 14.25 -13.89
CA VAL A 168 -7.35 13.68 -12.67
C VAL A 168 -8.37 12.75 -12.06
N VAL A 169 -7.99 11.49 -11.83
CA VAL A 169 -8.83 10.48 -11.20
C VAL A 169 -8.18 10.04 -9.90
N SER A 170 -8.92 10.08 -8.80
CA SER A 170 -8.47 9.55 -7.52
C SER A 170 -9.38 8.41 -7.10
N VAL A 171 -8.80 7.31 -6.64
CA VAL A 171 -9.52 6.14 -6.12
C VAL A 171 -9.08 5.97 -4.68
N ILE A 172 -9.99 6.24 -3.75
CA ILE A 172 -9.72 6.15 -2.31
C ILE A 172 -10.73 5.23 -1.64
N ASP A 173 -10.39 4.67 -0.50
CA ASP A 173 -11.36 3.94 0.32
C ASP A 173 -12.18 4.86 1.24
N THR A 174 -13.13 4.29 1.96
CA THR A 174 -14.00 5.03 2.91
C THR A 174 -13.23 5.67 4.08
N PHE A 175 -11.98 5.27 4.32
CA PHE A 175 -11.10 5.84 5.35
C PHE A 175 -10.10 6.84 4.75
N GLY A 176 -10.17 7.12 3.45
CA GLY A 176 -9.28 8.03 2.74
C GLY A 176 -7.95 7.41 2.33
N ASN A 177 -7.79 6.09 2.42
CA ASN A 177 -6.59 5.41 1.93
C ASN A 177 -6.64 5.31 0.40
N ARG A 178 -5.51 5.54 -0.26
CA ARG A 178 -5.42 5.42 -1.71
C ARG A 178 -5.49 3.95 -2.15
N ILE A 179 -6.17 3.70 -3.26
CA ILE A 179 -6.30 2.38 -3.88
C ILE A 179 -5.54 2.39 -5.23
N ASP A 180 -4.22 2.44 -5.13
CA ASP A 180 -3.33 2.59 -6.29
C ASP A 180 -3.34 1.40 -7.26
N SER A 181 -3.86 0.24 -6.83
CA SER A 181 -3.98 -0.95 -7.67
C SER A 181 -5.17 -0.89 -8.64
N HIS A 182 -6.12 0.02 -8.42
CA HIS A 182 -7.34 0.12 -9.23
C HIS A 182 -7.13 1.15 -10.34
N LYS A 183 -6.68 0.67 -11.50
CA LYS A 183 -6.48 1.50 -12.70
C LYS A 183 -7.83 1.89 -13.31
N PRO A 184 -8.15 3.20 -13.43
CA PRO A 184 -9.35 3.64 -14.09
C PRO A 184 -9.24 3.52 -15.62
N THR A 185 -10.35 3.14 -16.24
CA THR A 185 -10.58 3.31 -17.67
C THR A 185 -11.46 4.54 -17.87
N LEU A 186 -11.08 5.42 -18.79
CA LEU A 186 -11.85 6.62 -19.10
C LEU A 186 -12.65 6.42 -20.38
N LYS A 187 -13.89 6.92 -20.39
CA LYS A 187 -14.74 6.98 -21.59
C LYS A 187 -15.29 8.38 -21.74
N VAL A 188 -15.43 8.81 -22.99
CA VAL A 188 -15.95 10.14 -23.33
C VAL A 188 -17.06 10.05 -24.37
N THR A 189 -18.01 10.97 -24.31
CA THR A 189 -19.13 11.03 -25.28
C THR A 189 -18.72 11.65 -26.62
N ASP A 190 -17.73 12.55 -26.62
CA ASP A 190 -17.08 13.14 -27.80
C ASP A 190 -15.60 13.41 -27.47
N GLY A 191 -14.79 13.65 -28.49
CA GLY A 191 -13.34 13.84 -28.34
C GLY A 191 -12.61 12.52 -28.11
N THR A 192 -11.42 12.61 -27.53
CA THR A 192 -10.59 11.44 -27.18
C THR A 192 -9.98 11.62 -25.79
N VAL A 193 -9.64 10.52 -25.13
CA VAL A 193 -8.93 10.53 -23.85
C VAL A 193 -7.76 9.57 -23.92
N SER A 194 -6.60 9.99 -23.42
CA SER A 194 -5.43 9.12 -23.35
C SER A 194 -5.64 8.01 -22.31
N GLU A 195 -4.78 7.00 -22.36
CA GLU A 195 -4.72 6.01 -21.29
C GLU A 195 -4.31 6.69 -19.97
N ALA A 196 -4.98 6.30 -18.88
CA ALA A 196 -4.68 6.78 -17.54
C ALA A 196 -3.30 6.28 -17.08
N GLN A 197 -2.45 7.20 -16.64
CA GLN A 197 -1.11 6.94 -16.12
C GLN A 197 -1.07 7.26 -14.62
N PHE A 198 -0.52 6.36 -13.81
CA PHE A 198 -0.43 6.56 -12.37
C PHE A 198 0.69 7.55 -12.04
N GLN A 199 0.42 8.53 -11.17
CA GLN A 199 1.39 9.47 -10.63
C GLN A 199 1.63 9.16 -9.15
N PRO A 200 2.71 8.42 -8.78
CA PRO A 200 2.90 7.91 -7.42
C PRO A 200 2.99 8.99 -6.34
N ASP A 201 3.63 10.12 -6.64
CA ASP A 201 3.84 11.20 -5.68
C ASP A 201 2.50 11.83 -5.22
N GLU A 202 1.56 11.94 -6.15
CA GLU A 202 0.24 12.52 -5.92
C GLU A 202 -0.83 11.47 -5.58
N GLY A 203 -0.60 10.21 -5.93
CA GLY A 203 -1.55 9.11 -5.72
C GLY A 203 -2.84 9.29 -6.51
N VAL A 204 -2.69 9.76 -7.74
CA VAL A 204 -3.78 9.98 -8.69
C VAL A 204 -3.41 9.38 -10.03
N TRP A 205 -4.42 9.18 -10.86
CA TRP A 205 -4.25 8.81 -12.26
C TRP A 205 -4.49 10.04 -13.13
N LEU A 206 -3.55 10.31 -14.04
CA LEU A 206 -3.61 11.41 -14.98
C LEU A 206 -3.93 10.88 -16.37
N ALA A 207 -4.81 11.58 -17.08
CA ALA A 207 -5.04 11.39 -18.50
C ALA A 207 -5.26 12.73 -19.19
N MET A 208 -5.04 12.77 -20.50
CA MET A 208 -5.28 13.94 -21.33
C MET A 208 -6.57 13.73 -22.11
N TYR A 209 -7.57 14.57 -21.85
CA TYR A 209 -8.71 14.72 -22.74
C TYR A 209 -8.35 15.67 -23.88
N THR A 210 -8.70 15.32 -25.12
CA THR A 210 -8.62 16.19 -26.29
C THR A 210 -10.02 16.46 -26.82
N ALA A 211 -10.38 17.73 -26.94
CA ALA A 211 -11.70 18.19 -27.37
C ALA A 211 -12.11 17.58 -28.72
N GLY A 212 -13.39 17.25 -28.86
CA GLY A 212 -13.99 16.96 -30.16
C GLY A 212 -14.22 18.23 -30.98
N ARG A 213 -15.00 18.11 -32.06
CA ARG A 213 -15.31 19.22 -32.99
C ARG A 213 -16.76 19.70 -32.92
N VAL A 214 -17.53 19.21 -31.96
CA VAL A 214 -18.93 19.56 -31.77
C VAL A 214 -19.09 20.34 -30.46
N PRO A 215 -19.49 21.64 -30.52
CA PRO A 215 -19.81 22.40 -29.31
C PRO A 215 -20.99 21.78 -28.57
N GLY A 216 -20.93 21.75 -27.25
CA GLY A 216 -21.96 21.16 -26.40
C GLY A 216 -21.40 20.62 -25.08
N SER A 217 -22.27 19.99 -24.31
CA SER A 217 -21.89 19.27 -23.09
C SER A 217 -21.37 17.88 -23.47
N ASN A 218 -20.19 17.54 -22.97
CA ASN A 218 -19.60 16.21 -23.10
C ASN A 218 -19.32 15.62 -21.72
N VAL A 219 -19.38 14.30 -21.63
CA VAL A 219 -19.21 13.58 -20.37
C VAL A 219 -17.91 12.81 -20.40
N VAL A 220 -17.10 12.95 -19.35
CA VAL A 220 -15.93 12.12 -19.05
C VAL A 220 -16.31 11.19 -17.91
N SER A 221 -16.42 9.89 -18.19
CA SER A 221 -16.74 8.85 -17.22
C SER A 221 -15.48 8.11 -16.78
N ALA A 222 -15.30 7.92 -15.47
CA ALA A 222 -14.30 7.01 -14.93
C ALA A 222 -14.95 5.67 -14.58
N LEU A 223 -14.32 4.60 -15.07
CA LEU A 223 -14.75 3.24 -14.88
C LEU A 223 -13.67 2.47 -14.12
N ILE A 224 -14.10 1.70 -13.11
CA ILE A 224 -13.29 0.70 -12.43
C ILE A 224 -13.91 -0.66 -12.78
N ASP A 225 -13.09 -1.61 -13.24
CA ASP A 225 -13.55 -2.94 -13.69
C ASP A 225 -14.75 -2.90 -14.66
N ASN A 226 -14.70 -1.95 -15.61
CA ASN A 226 -15.75 -1.67 -16.60
C ASN A 226 -17.09 -1.18 -16.03
N VAL A 227 -17.17 -0.83 -14.75
CA VAL A 227 -18.34 -0.20 -14.13
C VAL A 227 -18.10 1.30 -14.00
N VAL A 228 -19.05 2.12 -14.49
CA VAL A 228 -19.00 3.58 -14.31
C VAL A 228 -19.15 3.90 -12.82
N GLN A 229 -18.09 4.45 -12.23
CA GLN A 229 -18.10 4.86 -10.82
C GLN A 229 -18.56 6.31 -10.67
N THR A 230 -18.06 7.18 -11.54
CA THR A 230 -18.41 8.61 -11.53
C THR A 230 -18.24 9.21 -12.92
N SER A 231 -18.76 10.43 -13.11
CA SER A 231 -18.63 11.18 -14.35
C SER A 231 -18.58 12.67 -14.09
N MET A 232 -17.84 13.39 -14.93
CA MET A 232 -17.76 14.85 -14.92
C MET A 232 -18.16 15.40 -16.29
N THR A 233 -18.76 16.58 -16.32
CA THR A 233 -19.09 17.26 -17.57
C THR A 233 -17.94 18.18 -17.97
N ILE A 234 -17.54 18.11 -19.24
CA ILE A 234 -16.71 19.10 -19.90
C ILE A 234 -17.55 19.89 -20.91
N THR A 235 -17.44 21.22 -20.91
CA THR A 235 -18.19 22.07 -21.82
C THR A 235 -17.34 22.43 -23.03
N LEU A 236 -17.76 22.02 -24.23
CA LEU A 236 -17.12 22.42 -25.46
C LEU A 236 -17.81 23.67 -26.03
N THR A 237 -17.08 24.77 -26.10
CA THR A 237 -17.54 26.03 -26.68
C THR A 237 -17.29 26.05 -28.18
N LYS A 238 -17.92 27.01 -28.88
CA LYS A 238 -17.59 27.25 -30.28
C LYS A 238 -16.12 27.69 -30.37
N PRO A 239 -15.31 27.09 -31.24
CA PRO A 239 -13.95 27.55 -31.50
C PRO A 239 -13.93 29.02 -31.88
N ASP A 240 -12.89 29.73 -31.44
CA ASP A 240 -12.65 31.10 -31.89
C ASP A 240 -12.51 31.11 -33.41
N GLN A 241 -13.37 31.86 -34.09
CA GLN A 241 -13.38 31.96 -35.55
C GLN A 241 -12.13 32.66 -36.12
N THR A 242 -11.33 33.29 -35.25
CA THR A 242 -10.05 33.91 -35.62
C THR A 242 -8.84 32.98 -35.41
N SER A 243 -9.02 31.84 -34.74
CA SER A 243 -7.95 30.86 -34.51
C SER A 243 -7.69 30.02 -35.76
N GLN A 244 -6.71 30.41 -36.57
CA GLN A 244 -6.30 29.67 -37.76
C GLN A 244 -5.00 28.91 -37.51
N ARG A 245 -4.99 27.62 -37.83
CA ARG A 245 -3.77 26.81 -37.92
C ARG A 245 -3.45 26.59 -39.40
N ILE A 246 -2.61 27.46 -39.97
CA ILE A 246 -2.17 27.34 -41.37
C ILE A 246 -0.88 26.51 -41.40
N ASN A 247 -0.97 25.24 -41.79
CA ASN A 247 0.20 24.44 -42.17
C ASN A 247 0.30 24.44 -43.70
N SER A 248 1.13 25.30 -44.29
CA SER A 248 1.50 25.17 -45.70
C SER A 248 2.75 24.29 -45.80
N THR A 249 2.66 23.20 -46.56
CA THR A 249 3.85 22.50 -47.06
C THR A 249 3.96 22.81 -48.54
N SER A 250 4.87 23.72 -48.90
CA SER A 250 5.29 23.90 -50.28
C SER A 250 6.54 23.06 -50.49
N THR A 251 6.43 21.95 -51.23
CA THR A 251 7.60 21.35 -51.86
C THR A 251 7.72 21.97 -53.25
N LEU A 252 8.59 22.97 -53.39
CA LEU A 252 8.93 23.57 -54.68
C LEU A 252 9.43 22.50 -55.67
N PRO A 253 9.02 22.57 -56.95
CA PRO A 253 9.92 22.31 -58.05
C PRO A 253 10.18 23.60 -58.84
N ALA A 254 11.38 23.65 -59.42
CA ALA A 254 11.78 24.70 -60.34
C ALA A 254 10.84 24.73 -61.56
N SER A 255 10.29 25.92 -61.84
CA SER A 255 9.64 26.40 -63.08
C SER A 255 8.65 25.47 -63.82
N GLY A 256 7.39 25.90 -63.84
CA GLY A 256 6.46 25.60 -64.94
C GLY A 256 5.26 24.74 -64.55
N VAL A 257 4.12 25.41 -64.36
CA VAL A 257 2.78 24.85 -64.11
C VAL A 257 2.67 24.10 -62.78
N THR A 258 2.33 24.84 -61.73
CA THR A 258 2.06 24.26 -60.41
C THR A 258 0.62 23.76 -60.34
N ASN A 259 0.43 22.45 -60.29
CA ASN A 259 -0.79 21.83 -59.74
C ASN A 259 -0.76 21.89 -58.20
N ASP A 260 -0.39 23.05 -57.64
CA ASP A 260 -0.18 23.19 -56.21
C ASP A 260 -1.51 22.99 -55.48
N VAL A 261 -1.55 21.95 -54.65
CA VAL A 261 -2.67 21.73 -53.75
C VAL A 261 -2.36 22.51 -52.47
N ILE A 262 -2.96 23.70 -52.34
CA ILE A 262 -2.97 24.41 -51.06
C ILE A 262 -4.03 23.74 -50.18
N VAL A 263 -3.57 22.89 -49.27
CA VAL A 263 -4.46 22.27 -48.27
C VAL A 263 -4.60 23.22 -47.08
N PHE A 264 -5.80 23.77 -46.89
CA PHE A 264 -6.16 24.47 -45.66
C PHE A 264 -6.85 23.48 -44.71
N GLN A 265 -6.36 23.38 -43.48
CA GLN A 265 -7.10 22.72 -42.42
C GLN A 265 -7.73 23.79 -41.54
N LEU A 266 -9.02 24.04 -41.74
CA LEU A 266 -9.77 24.85 -40.78
C LEU A 266 -10.03 24.02 -39.53
N VAL A 267 -9.69 24.63 -38.40
CA VAL A 267 -9.95 24.08 -37.08
C VAL A 267 -11.24 24.77 -36.61
N GLY A 268 -12.39 24.13 -36.81
CA GLY A 268 -13.72 24.70 -36.56
C GLY A 268 -14.83 23.68 -36.75
N THR A 269 -16.04 24.01 -36.27
CA THR A 269 -17.19 23.09 -36.20
C THR A 269 -17.44 22.33 -37.50
N SER A 270 -17.75 21.03 -37.41
CA SER A 270 -18.27 20.25 -38.54
C SER A 270 -19.47 20.98 -39.17
N GLY A 271 -19.39 21.27 -40.48
CA GLY A 271 -20.43 22.01 -41.21
C GLY A 271 -20.19 23.51 -41.41
N GLY A 272 -19.06 24.06 -40.96
CA GLY A 272 -18.63 25.41 -41.29
C GLY A 272 -18.33 25.56 -42.79
N LYS A 273 -18.75 26.68 -43.40
CA LYS A 273 -18.33 27.05 -44.76
C LYS A 273 -17.00 27.79 -44.69
N ALA A 274 -16.02 27.31 -45.44
CA ALA A 274 -14.75 27.99 -45.68
C ALA A 274 -14.86 28.89 -46.92
N THR A 275 -14.36 30.11 -46.85
CA THR A 275 -14.08 30.92 -48.05
C THR A 275 -12.57 31.12 -48.14
N VAL A 276 -11.96 30.59 -49.20
CA VAL A 276 -10.57 30.84 -49.55
C VAL A 276 -10.56 31.94 -50.61
N SER A 277 -9.86 33.03 -50.36
CA SER A 277 -9.55 34.05 -51.37
C SER A 277 -8.06 34.01 -51.68
N ILE A 278 -7.71 33.96 -52.96
CA ILE A 278 -6.34 34.08 -53.43
C ILE A 278 -6.24 35.42 -54.15
N ASN A 279 -5.48 36.36 -53.59
CA ASN A 279 -5.23 37.63 -54.27
C ASN A 279 -4.28 37.41 -55.46
N GLY A 280 -4.71 37.80 -56.67
CA GLY A 280 -3.86 37.83 -57.86
C GLY A 280 -3.98 36.64 -58.82
N ILE A 281 -5.03 35.81 -58.71
CA ILE A 281 -5.40 34.84 -59.74
C ILE A 281 -6.69 35.32 -60.41
N ASP A 282 -6.54 35.95 -61.58
CA ASP A 282 -7.64 36.14 -62.52
C ASP A 282 -7.76 34.86 -63.37
N GLY A 283 -8.85 34.10 -63.20
CA GLY A 283 -9.20 32.94 -64.05
C GLY A 283 -9.42 31.63 -63.31
#